data_AF-A0A382S8L8-F1
#
_entry.id   AF-A0A382S8L8-F1
#
_cell.length_a   1.000
_cell.length_b   1.000
_cell.length_c   1.000
_cell.angle_alpha   90.00
_cell.angle_beta   90.00
_cell.angle_gamma   90.00
#
_symmetry.space_group_name_H-M   'P 1'
#
loop_
_entity.id
_entity.type
_entity.pdbx_description
1 polymer ?
#
loop_
_entity_poly.entity_id
_entity_poly.type
_entity_poly.pdbx_seq_one_letter_code
_entity_poly.pdbx_strand_id
1 'polypeptide(L)'
;VPEADALSSDLNRDGVVDFDDFFLFADEFGLTGEPDADTVVVVLRDTVFIDPADTVTRSGTPITFADPTVEFVLRDLVGVAEGDLLTGDVDGITTLNLSGLNISLLDGLQHFTSLTTLSLTDNLIVDLSPLQGLANLKTVTLAANEVRDIEPLVDNPALANGSSVILVGNPLSTLSRTTYVTTMKDRGATVTADAFAVTFADSLLEVAVRAALMQPTGDLLHLDLETVTTLDVAADSIADLSGIEFMRSLVELDLRDNQITSISKLSSLQKLQVLD
;
A
#
# COMPACT_ATOMS: atom_id res chain seq x y z
N VAL A 1 -30.06 -13.58 39.21
CA VAL A 1 -29.31 -13.51 37.93
C VAL A 1 -28.84 -12.08 37.81
N PRO A 2 -27.61 -11.76 38.21
CA PRO A 2 -27.02 -10.47 37.88
C PRO A 2 -26.85 -10.39 36.36
N GLU A 3 -27.02 -9.18 35.81
CA GLU A 3 -26.92 -8.91 34.37
C GLU A 3 -25.49 -9.15 33.88
N ALA A 4 -25.36 -9.93 32.80
CA ALA A 4 -24.11 -10.20 32.10
C ALA A 4 -23.36 -8.93 31.60
N ASP A 5 -24.04 -7.78 31.60
CA ASP A 5 -23.48 -6.51 31.16
C ASP A 5 -22.43 -5.94 32.15
N ALA A 6 -22.48 -6.34 33.43
CA ALA A 6 -21.47 -5.97 34.42
C ALA A 6 -20.16 -6.78 34.31
N LEU A 7 -20.17 -7.92 33.61
CA LEU A 7 -19.00 -8.78 33.40
C LEU A 7 -18.04 -8.24 32.34
N SER A 8 -18.53 -7.38 31.43
CA SER A 8 -17.74 -6.88 30.31
C SER A 8 -16.82 -5.70 30.66
N SER A 9 -17.01 -5.09 31.83
CA SER A 9 -16.23 -3.91 32.24
C SER A 9 -14.94 -4.23 33.02
N ASP A 10 -14.84 -5.42 33.61
CA ASP A 10 -13.64 -5.90 34.32
C ASP A 10 -12.83 -6.95 33.54
N LEU A 11 -13.33 -7.43 32.40
CA LEU A 11 -12.50 -8.15 31.44
C LEU A 11 -11.55 -7.14 30.80
N ASN A 12 -10.39 -6.96 31.44
CA ASN A 12 -9.35 -6.08 30.94
C ASN A 12 -8.99 -6.45 29.49
N ARG A 13 -8.65 -5.42 28.71
CA ARG A 13 -8.65 -5.34 27.24
C ARG A 13 -7.67 -6.29 26.51
N ASP A 14 -7.10 -7.29 27.18
CA ASP A 14 -6.13 -8.26 26.67
C ASP A 14 -6.67 -9.70 26.57
N GLY A 15 -7.91 -9.96 27.03
CA GLY A 15 -8.49 -11.31 26.97
C GLY A 15 -7.86 -12.30 27.94
N VAL A 16 -7.11 -11.82 28.94
CA VAL A 16 -6.53 -12.62 30.02
C VAL A 16 -7.28 -12.29 31.30
N VAL A 17 -7.70 -13.32 32.03
CA VAL A 17 -8.24 -13.15 33.39
C VAL A 17 -7.05 -12.95 34.31
N ASP A 18 -6.92 -11.78 34.94
CA ASP A 18 -5.87 -11.59 35.94
C ASP A 18 -6.21 -12.34 37.24
N PHE A 19 -5.20 -12.51 38.10
CA PHE A 19 -5.32 -13.28 39.33
C PHE A 19 -6.28 -12.66 40.35
N ASP A 20 -6.47 -11.33 40.31
CA ASP A 20 -7.34 -10.59 41.24
C ASP A 20 -8.81 -10.68 40.80
N ASP A 21 -9.08 -10.76 39.50
CA ASP A 21 -10.42 -10.93 38.92
C ASP A 21 -10.99 -12.35 39.15
N PHE A 22 -10.13 -13.37 39.21
CA PHE A 22 -10.56 -14.76 39.42
C PHE A 22 -11.26 -14.97 40.78
N PHE A 23 -10.78 -14.32 41.84
CA PHE A 23 -11.34 -14.51 43.19
C PHE A 23 -12.70 -13.81 43.39
N LEU A 24 -13.01 -12.77 42.61
CA LEU A 24 -14.34 -12.16 42.59
C LEU A 24 -15.40 -13.13 42.05
N PHE A 25 -15.02 -14.04 41.13
CA PHE A 25 -15.91 -15.01 40.51
C PHE A 25 -16.01 -16.36 41.26
N ALA A 26 -14.93 -16.81 41.90
CA ALA A 26 -14.88 -18.13 42.52
C ALA A 26 -15.94 -18.36 43.62
N ASP A 27 -16.24 -17.32 44.42
CA ASP A 27 -17.21 -17.39 45.52
C ASP A 27 -18.68 -17.46 45.03
N GLU A 28 -18.99 -16.85 43.88
CA GLU A 28 -20.36 -16.83 43.33
C GLU A 28 -20.75 -18.16 42.65
N PHE A 29 -19.75 -18.93 42.19
CA PHE A 29 -19.94 -20.23 41.52
C PHE A 29 -19.50 -21.43 42.37
N GLY A 30 -19.07 -21.22 43.62
CA GLY A 30 -18.69 -22.29 44.56
C GLY A 30 -17.44 -23.07 44.15
N LEU A 31 -16.51 -22.40 43.46
CA LEU A 31 -15.22 -22.98 43.08
C LEU A 31 -14.28 -22.98 44.29
N THR A 32 -13.53 -24.07 44.48
CA THR A 32 -12.55 -24.19 45.58
C THR A 32 -11.20 -24.62 45.03
N GLY A 33 -10.16 -23.82 45.28
CA GLY A 33 -8.77 -24.03 44.82
C GLY A 33 -8.13 -22.73 44.34
N GLU A 34 -6.80 -22.59 44.49
CA GLU A 34 -6.05 -21.52 43.81
C GLU A 34 -5.93 -21.90 42.32
N PRO A 35 -6.28 -21.00 41.38
CA PRO A 35 -5.97 -21.22 39.96
C PRO A 35 -4.45 -21.20 39.78
N ASP A 36 -3.95 -21.95 38.82
CA ASP A 36 -2.58 -21.74 38.35
C ASP A 36 -2.52 -20.52 37.42
N ALA A 37 -1.31 -20.00 37.17
CA ALA A 37 -1.10 -18.80 36.36
C ALA A 37 -1.59 -18.92 34.89
N ASP A 38 -2.04 -20.11 34.48
CA ASP A 38 -2.45 -20.44 33.11
C ASP A 38 -3.95 -20.79 33.01
N THR A 39 -4.75 -20.56 34.06
CA THR A 39 -6.18 -20.88 34.04
C THR A 39 -6.97 -19.87 33.18
N VAL A 40 -7.42 -20.29 31.99
CA VAL A 40 -8.31 -19.50 31.12
C VAL A 40 -9.77 -19.78 31.47
N VAL A 41 -10.54 -18.71 31.73
CA VAL A 41 -11.98 -18.80 32.03
C VAL A 41 -12.78 -18.39 30.79
N VAL A 42 -13.52 -19.32 30.19
CA VAL A 42 -14.42 -19.02 29.06
C VAL A 42 -15.87 -18.99 29.53
N VAL A 43 -16.53 -17.84 29.37
CA VAL A 43 -17.95 -17.66 29.71
C VAL A 43 -18.81 -17.78 28.46
N LEU A 44 -19.61 -18.85 28.37
CA LEU A 44 -20.61 -19.01 27.31
C LEU A 44 -22.02 -19.01 27.88
N ARG A 45 -22.75 -17.90 27.63
CA ARG A 45 -24.17 -17.67 27.95
C ARG A 45 -24.48 -17.74 29.45
N ASP A 46 -24.42 -18.93 30.06
CA ASP A 46 -24.72 -19.19 31.48
C ASP A 46 -23.85 -20.34 32.06
N THR A 47 -22.73 -20.70 31.42
CA THR A 47 -21.88 -21.83 31.84
C THR A 47 -20.40 -21.46 31.74
N VAL A 48 -19.67 -21.68 32.84
CA VAL A 48 -18.22 -21.52 32.92
C VAL A 48 -17.58 -22.87 32.60
N PHE A 49 -16.75 -22.91 31.56
CA PHE A 49 -15.91 -24.07 31.24
C PHE A 49 -14.50 -23.77 31.71
N ILE A 50 -13.97 -24.61 32.59
CA ILE A 50 -12.54 -24.69 32.88
C ILE A 50 -12.03 -25.89 32.08
N ASP A 51 -11.42 -25.63 30.93
CA ASP A 51 -10.74 -26.67 30.17
C ASP A 51 -9.27 -26.71 30.63
N PRO A 52 -8.83 -27.75 31.36
CA PRO A 52 -7.45 -27.90 31.80
C PRO A 52 -6.46 -28.19 30.65
N ALA A 53 -6.91 -28.21 29.39
CA ALA A 53 -6.10 -28.47 28.20
C ALA A 53 -6.19 -27.39 27.11
N ASP A 54 -7.00 -26.33 27.27
CA ASP A 54 -7.03 -25.21 26.32
C ASP A 54 -5.89 -24.22 26.62
N THR A 55 -4.66 -24.68 26.44
CA THR A 55 -3.60 -23.75 26.04
C THR A 55 -4.03 -23.17 24.69
N VAL A 56 -4.25 -21.85 24.61
CA VAL A 56 -4.34 -21.16 23.32
C VAL A 56 -3.05 -21.43 22.57
N THR A 57 -3.05 -22.46 21.73
CA THR A 57 -1.87 -22.90 20.99
C THR A 57 -1.68 -21.90 19.85
N ARG A 58 -0.91 -20.85 20.13
CA ARG A 58 -0.47 -19.88 19.12
C ARG A 58 0.16 -20.68 17.98
N SER A 59 -0.45 -20.56 16.80
CA SER A 59 -0.08 -21.36 15.63
C SER A 59 0.95 -20.63 14.78
N GLY A 60 1.75 -21.38 14.01
CA GLY A 60 2.66 -20.80 13.03
C GLY A 60 4.14 -20.81 13.43
N THR A 61 4.96 -20.14 12.63
CA THR A 61 6.41 -20.06 12.80
C THR A 61 6.83 -18.70 13.35
N PRO A 62 7.92 -18.60 14.13
CA PRO A 62 8.47 -17.32 14.57
C PRO A 62 8.74 -16.38 13.39
N ILE A 63 8.32 -15.13 13.54
CA ILE A 63 8.61 -14.04 12.61
C ILE A 63 9.77 -13.24 13.18
N THR A 64 10.75 -12.94 12.33
CA THR A 64 11.82 -11.99 12.65
C THR A 64 11.50 -10.66 11.99
N PHE A 65 11.41 -9.60 12.79
CA PHE A 65 11.26 -8.23 12.31
C PHE A 65 12.62 -7.54 12.36
N ALA A 66 13.05 -6.94 11.25
CA ALA A 66 14.32 -6.24 11.23
C ALA A 66 14.23 -4.83 11.86
N ASP A 67 13.04 -4.22 11.81
CA ASP A 67 12.78 -2.95 12.47
C ASP A 67 12.11 -3.18 13.84
N PRO A 68 12.77 -2.80 14.95
CA PRO A 68 12.22 -3.01 16.29
C PRO A 68 10.95 -2.21 16.55
N THR A 69 10.73 -1.11 15.81
CA THR A 69 9.52 -0.29 15.94
C THR A 69 8.32 -1.04 15.37
N VAL A 70 8.51 -1.73 14.25
CA VAL A 70 7.49 -2.60 13.66
C VAL A 70 7.12 -3.70 14.64
N GLU A 71 8.10 -4.40 15.21
CA GLU A 71 7.85 -5.44 16.20
C GLU A 71 7.09 -4.91 17.42
N PHE A 72 7.51 -3.77 17.96
CA PHE A 72 6.87 -3.15 19.13
C PHE A 72 5.38 -2.83 18.88
N VAL A 73 5.06 -2.20 17.75
CA VAL A 73 3.67 -1.90 17.39
C VAL A 73 2.84 -3.16 17.22
N LEU A 74 3.42 -4.20 16.61
CA LEU A 74 2.72 -5.46 16.41
C LEU A 74 2.46 -6.20 17.70
N ARG A 75 3.40 -6.19 18.65
CA ARG A 75 3.22 -6.78 19.98
C ARG A 75 2.05 -6.14 20.73
N ASP A 76 1.97 -4.81 20.69
CA ASP A 76 0.84 -4.06 21.26
C ASP A 76 -0.47 -4.42 20.56
N LEU A 77 -0.45 -4.53 19.23
CA LEU A 77 -1.63 -4.86 18.43
C LEU A 77 -2.17 -6.28 18.68
N VAL A 78 -1.30 -7.27 18.85
CA VAL A 78 -1.70 -8.68 19.03
C VAL A 78 -1.76 -9.12 20.49
N GLY A 79 -1.40 -8.26 21.45
CA GLY A 79 -1.41 -8.57 22.87
C GLY A 79 -0.30 -9.55 23.30
N VAL A 80 0.81 -9.60 22.57
CA VAL A 80 1.93 -10.53 22.86
C VAL A 80 3.11 -9.76 23.44
N ALA A 81 3.15 -9.67 24.77
CA ALA A 81 4.20 -8.93 25.48
C ALA A 81 5.58 -9.64 25.43
N GLU A 82 5.60 -10.97 25.51
CA GLU A 82 6.83 -11.76 25.58
C GLU A 82 6.84 -12.94 24.60
N GLY A 83 8.04 -13.48 24.36
CA GLY A 83 8.25 -14.59 23.41
C GLY A 83 8.17 -14.16 21.94
N ASP A 84 8.29 -15.13 21.04
CA ASP A 84 8.27 -14.86 19.59
C ASP A 84 6.87 -14.43 19.13
N LEU A 85 6.81 -13.49 18.18
CA LEU A 85 5.61 -13.31 17.35
C LEU A 85 5.58 -14.40 16.29
N LEU A 86 4.45 -15.07 16.11
CA LEU A 86 4.26 -16.18 15.19
C LEU A 86 3.39 -15.76 14.00
N THR A 87 3.48 -16.49 12.89
CA THR A 87 2.64 -16.25 11.71
C THR A 87 1.14 -16.32 12.00
N GLY A 88 0.70 -17.16 12.94
CA GLY A 88 -0.71 -17.24 13.32
C GLY A 88 -1.23 -16.01 14.06
N ASP A 89 -0.37 -15.22 14.70
CA ASP A 89 -0.80 -14.01 15.41
C ASP A 89 -1.13 -12.87 14.43
N VAL A 90 -0.55 -12.89 13.22
CA VAL A 90 -0.70 -11.84 12.22
C VAL A 90 -1.61 -12.23 11.05
N ASP A 91 -1.98 -13.51 10.92
CA ASP A 91 -2.76 -14.04 9.79
C ASP A 91 -4.15 -13.39 9.64
N GLY A 92 -4.72 -12.84 10.72
CA GLY A 92 -6.00 -12.13 10.70
C GLY A 92 -5.90 -10.62 10.40
N ILE A 93 -4.70 -10.06 10.34
CA ILE A 93 -4.51 -8.61 10.23
C ILE A 93 -4.74 -8.18 8.78
N THR A 94 -5.88 -7.51 8.55
CA THR A 94 -6.28 -7.01 7.23
C THR A 94 -5.93 -5.54 6.99
N THR A 95 -5.72 -4.78 8.07
CA THR A 95 -5.37 -3.36 8.03
C THR A 95 -4.27 -3.08 9.04
N LEU A 96 -3.21 -2.41 8.60
CA LEU A 96 -2.07 -2.06 9.44
C LEU A 96 -1.64 -0.62 9.17
N ASN A 97 -1.51 0.17 10.23
CA ASN A 97 -1.00 1.54 10.17
C ASN A 97 0.33 1.63 10.91
N LEU A 98 1.37 2.00 10.17
CA LEU A 98 2.74 2.17 10.60
C LEU A 98 3.29 3.55 10.20
N SER A 99 2.41 4.55 10.04
CA SER A 99 2.80 5.88 9.56
C SER A 99 3.49 6.72 10.64
N GLY A 100 4.51 7.51 10.30
CA GLY A 100 5.15 8.45 11.21
C GLY A 100 6.03 7.81 12.28
N LEU A 101 6.58 6.62 12.01
CA LEU A 101 7.28 5.79 13.00
C LEU A 101 8.79 5.70 12.78
N ASN A 102 9.35 6.45 11.82
CA ASN A 102 10.76 6.39 11.42
C ASN A 102 11.21 4.98 10.99
N ILE A 103 10.29 4.17 10.46
CA ILE A 103 10.59 2.81 10.01
C ILE A 103 11.46 2.86 8.76
N SER A 104 12.46 1.99 8.71
CA SER A 104 13.37 1.89 7.55
C SER A 104 13.40 0.49 6.92
N LEU A 105 13.05 -0.54 7.69
CA LEU A 105 13.07 -1.93 7.25
C LEU A 105 11.67 -2.55 7.37
N LEU A 106 11.25 -3.25 6.33
CA LEU A 106 9.92 -3.89 6.26
C LEU A 106 9.99 -5.41 6.42
N ASP A 107 11.18 -5.98 6.64
CA ASP A 107 11.33 -7.42 6.87
C ASP A 107 10.45 -7.89 8.03
N GLY A 108 9.72 -8.98 7.78
CA GLY A 108 8.69 -9.53 8.65
C GLY A 108 7.28 -9.24 8.12
N LEU A 109 7.07 -8.13 7.40
CA LEU A 109 5.75 -7.80 6.84
C LEU A 109 5.30 -8.76 5.73
N GLN A 110 6.22 -9.51 5.09
CA GLN A 110 5.86 -10.54 4.11
C GLN A 110 4.95 -11.65 4.67
N HIS A 111 4.88 -11.79 5.99
CA HIS A 111 4.03 -12.80 6.66
C HIS A 111 2.57 -12.35 6.84
N PHE A 112 2.22 -11.11 6.51
CA PHE A 112 0.87 -10.57 6.67
C PHE A 112 -0.02 -10.93 5.49
N THR A 113 -0.27 -12.23 5.31
CA THR A 113 -0.94 -12.82 4.14
C THR A 113 -2.35 -12.30 3.91
N SER A 114 -3.05 -11.87 4.95
CA SER A 114 -4.40 -11.29 4.86
C SER A 114 -4.44 -9.77 4.69
N LEU A 115 -3.29 -9.11 4.62
CA LEU A 115 -3.22 -7.65 4.59
C LEU A 115 -3.82 -7.09 3.30
N THR A 116 -4.78 -6.18 3.47
CA THR A 116 -5.46 -5.48 2.37
C THR A 116 -5.11 -4.00 2.33
N THR A 117 -4.86 -3.40 3.50
CA THR A 117 -4.57 -1.97 3.63
C THR A 117 -3.34 -1.77 4.50
N LEU A 118 -2.33 -1.12 3.96
CA LEU A 118 -1.07 -0.83 4.64
C LEU A 118 -0.75 0.67 4.54
N SER A 119 -0.65 1.34 5.68
CA SER A 119 -0.23 2.73 5.76
C SER A 119 1.21 2.82 6.28
N LEU A 120 2.11 3.34 5.46
CA LEU A 120 3.55 3.50 5.72
C LEU A 120 4.00 4.95 5.48
N THR A 121 3.06 5.90 5.49
CA THR A 121 3.33 7.31 5.21
C THR A 121 4.30 7.90 6.23
N ASP A 122 5.19 8.80 5.80
CA ASP A 122 6.11 9.53 6.69
C ASP A 122 7.04 8.59 7.46
N ASN A 123 7.88 7.88 6.70
CA ASN A 123 8.90 6.95 7.22
C ASN A 123 10.19 7.11 6.41
N LEU A 124 11.15 6.20 6.58
CA LEU A 124 12.47 6.22 5.95
C LEU A 124 12.69 4.99 5.06
N ILE A 125 11.63 4.47 4.46
CA ILE A 125 11.63 3.21 3.73
C ILE A 125 12.31 3.39 2.37
N VAL A 126 13.22 2.47 2.06
CA VAL A 126 13.92 2.41 0.75
C VAL A 126 13.55 1.16 -0.02
N ASP A 127 13.46 0.01 0.66
CA ASP A 127 13.18 -1.29 0.04
C ASP A 127 11.72 -1.71 0.26
N LEU A 128 11.07 -2.10 -0.85
CA LEU A 128 9.69 -2.56 -0.90
C LEU A 128 9.58 -4.06 -1.16
N SER A 129 10.70 -4.79 -1.26
CA SER A 129 10.73 -6.23 -1.52
C SER A 129 9.85 -7.06 -0.56
N PRO A 130 9.70 -6.72 0.74
CA PRO A 130 8.82 -7.49 1.64
C PRO A 130 7.33 -7.37 1.29
N LEU A 131 6.93 -6.38 0.49
CA LEU A 131 5.55 -6.18 0.07
C LEU A 131 5.18 -6.95 -1.20
N GLN A 132 6.17 -7.47 -1.94
CA GLN A 132 5.97 -8.10 -3.26
C GLN A 132 5.01 -9.30 -3.21
N GLY A 133 5.09 -10.11 -2.14
CA GLY A 133 4.31 -11.33 -1.98
C GLY A 133 2.91 -11.16 -1.39
N LEU A 134 2.52 -9.94 -1.00
CA LEU A 134 1.25 -9.68 -0.32
C LEU A 134 0.06 -9.73 -1.27
N ALA A 135 -0.47 -10.93 -1.49
CA ALA A 135 -1.44 -11.26 -2.52
C ALA A 135 -2.85 -10.67 -2.31
N ASN A 136 -3.13 -10.10 -1.14
CA ASN A 136 -4.42 -9.48 -0.81
C ASN A 136 -4.37 -7.95 -0.74
N LEU A 137 -3.20 -7.36 -1.00
CA LEU A 137 -2.97 -5.93 -0.82
C LEU A 137 -3.74 -5.12 -1.87
N LYS A 138 -4.52 -4.15 -1.40
CA LYS A 138 -5.35 -3.27 -2.23
C LYS A 138 -4.96 -1.82 -2.08
N THR A 139 -4.59 -1.39 -0.89
CA THR A 139 -4.24 0.00 -0.60
C THR A 139 -2.89 0.07 0.09
N VAL A 140 -1.97 0.83 -0.47
CA VAL A 140 -0.65 1.09 0.12
C VAL A 140 -0.36 2.58 0.08
N THR A 141 -0.10 3.18 1.24
CA THR A 141 0.35 4.57 1.32
C THR A 141 1.82 4.60 1.73
N LEU A 142 2.67 5.08 0.82
CA LEU A 142 4.11 5.20 0.97
C LEU A 142 4.55 6.65 0.85
N ALA A 143 3.63 7.61 1.00
CA ALA A 143 3.97 9.02 0.85
C ALA A 143 5.05 9.45 1.86
N ALA A 144 5.91 10.39 1.49
CA ALA A 144 7.02 10.87 2.31
C ALA A 144 7.91 9.71 2.83
N ASN A 145 8.59 9.03 1.90
CA ASN A 145 9.58 8.00 2.18
C ASN A 145 10.80 8.20 1.26
N GLU A 146 11.76 7.28 1.32
CA GLU A 146 13.01 7.32 0.54
C GLU A 146 13.00 6.31 -0.61
N VAL A 147 11.81 5.96 -1.12
CA VAL A 147 11.64 4.97 -2.18
C VAL A 147 12.17 5.51 -3.50
N ARG A 148 13.08 4.76 -4.12
CA ARG A 148 13.62 5.06 -5.46
C ARG A 148 13.15 4.08 -6.52
N ASP A 149 12.85 2.85 -6.11
CA ASP A 149 12.46 1.75 -6.97
C ASP A 149 11.14 1.14 -6.49
N ILE A 150 10.19 1.02 -7.41
CA ILE A 150 8.87 0.44 -7.16
C ILE A 150 8.64 -0.85 -7.93
N GLU A 151 9.67 -1.44 -8.55
CA GLU A 151 9.59 -2.75 -9.18
C GLU A 151 8.90 -3.81 -8.28
N PRO A 152 9.19 -3.91 -6.96
CA PRO A 152 8.48 -4.86 -6.10
C PRO A 152 6.95 -4.67 -6.05
N LEU A 153 6.45 -3.44 -6.23
CA LEU A 153 5.00 -3.18 -6.29
C LEU A 153 4.42 -3.57 -7.67
N VAL A 154 5.21 -3.44 -8.74
CA VAL A 154 4.85 -3.96 -10.06
C VAL A 154 4.78 -5.48 -10.03
N ASP A 155 5.72 -6.13 -9.35
CA ASP A 155 5.74 -7.59 -9.25
C ASP A 155 4.68 -8.15 -8.30
N ASN A 156 4.05 -7.30 -7.47
CA ASN A 156 2.91 -7.70 -6.66
C ASN A 156 1.64 -7.85 -7.54
N PRO A 157 1.09 -9.06 -7.71
CA PRO A 157 -0.07 -9.28 -8.57
C PRO A 157 -1.36 -8.63 -8.04
N ALA A 158 -1.48 -8.42 -6.73
CA ALA A 158 -2.66 -7.86 -6.06
C ALA A 158 -2.83 -6.36 -6.32
N LEU A 159 -1.73 -5.65 -6.54
CA LEU A 159 -1.71 -4.22 -6.88
C LEU A 159 -2.08 -3.97 -8.36
N ALA A 160 -3.29 -4.38 -8.71
CA ALA A 160 -3.96 -4.17 -9.98
C ALA A 160 -5.42 -3.74 -9.74
N ASN A 161 -6.19 -3.49 -10.80
CA ASN A 161 -7.66 -3.40 -10.82
C ASN A 161 -8.31 -2.77 -9.56
N GLY A 162 -8.28 -1.44 -9.46
CA GLY A 162 -8.92 -0.70 -8.38
C GLY A 162 -8.10 -0.63 -7.08
N SER A 163 -6.90 -1.21 -7.06
CA SER A 163 -5.92 -0.93 -6.02
C SER A 163 -5.46 0.53 -6.04
N SER A 164 -4.96 1.01 -4.90
CA SER A 164 -4.50 2.38 -4.70
C SER A 164 -3.09 2.38 -4.12
N VAL A 165 -2.16 3.09 -4.77
CA VAL A 165 -0.76 3.22 -4.37
C VAL A 165 -0.39 4.69 -4.34
N ILE A 166 -0.01 5.20 -3.16
CA ILE A 166 0.37 6.60 -2.97
C ILE A 166 1.87 6.70 -2.71
N LEU A 167 2.60 7.38 -3.59
CA LEU A 167 4.06 7.51 -3.61
C LEU A 167 4.54 8.97 -3.57
N VAL A 168 3.65 9.93 -3.31
CA VAL A 168 3.97 11.37 -3.24
C VAL A 168 5.10 11.64 -2.24
N GLY A 169 6.05 12.50 -2.58
CA GLY A 169 7.19 12.81 -1.71
C GLY A 169 8.20 11.68 -1.61
N ASN A 170 8.41 10.90 -2.68
CA ASN A 170 9.48 9.91 -2.78
C ASN A 170 10.47 10.27 -3.89
N PRO A 171 11.77 9.99 -3.70
CA PRO A 171 12.81 10.23 -4.71
C PRO A 171 12.83 9.16 -5.81
N LEU A 172 11.66 8.89 -6.43
CA LEU A 172 11.49 7.87 -7.46
C LEU A 172 12.46 8.06 -8.62
N SER A 173 13.10 6.97 -9.04
CA SER A 173 13.95 6.93 -10.23
C SER A 173 13.15 7.23 -11.50
N THR A 174 13.84 7.66 -12.58
CA THR A 174 13.19 7.86 -13.88
C THR A 174 12.43 6.61 -14.33
N LEU A 175 13.06 5.44 -14.22
CA LEU A 175 12.43 4.17 -14.59
C LEU A 175 11.14 3.92 -13.79
N SER A 176 11.16 4.18 -12.48
CA SER A 176 9.98 4.06 -11.63
C SER A 176 8.85 5.00 -12.06
N ARG A 177 9.16 6.27 -12.32
CA ARG A 177 8.15 7.29 -12.66
C ARG A 177 7.57 7.12 -14.06
N THR A 178 8.36 6.66 -15.03
CA THR A 178 7.92 6.55 -16.43
C THR A 178 7.40 5.17 -16.78
N THR A 179 8.09 4.10 -16.35
CA THR A 179 7.79 2.74 -16.77
C THR A 179 6.94 2.02 -15.73
N TYR A 180 7.37 1.99 -14.47
CA TYR A 180 6.67 1.19 -13.46
C TYR A 180 5.33 1.79 -13.06
N VAL A 181 5.24 3.10 -12.83
CA VAL A 181 3.94 3.78 -12.59
C VAL A 181 2.97 3.53 -13.74
N THR A 182 3.47 3.60 -14.98
CA THR A 182 2.71 3.28 -16.19
C THR A 182 2.19 1.86 -16.16
N THR A 183 3.06 0.87 -15.93
CA THR A 183 2.69 -0.54 -15.92
C THR A 183 1.62 -0.83 -14.86
N MET A 184 1.71 -0.20 -13.68
CA MET A 184 0.68 -0.33 -12.65
C MET A 184 -0.65 0.32 -13.07
N LYS A 185 -0.61 1.54 -13.62
CA LYS A 185 -1.82 2.21 -14.15
C LYS A 185 -2.50 1.39 -15.25
N ASP A 186 -1.71 0.81 -16.16
CA ASP A 186 -2.21 -0.03 -17.26
C ASP A 186 -2.84 -1.34 -16.75
N ARG A 187 -2.41 -1.83 -15.57
CA ARG A 187 -3.04 -2.95 -14.84
C ARG A 187 -4.29 -2.52 -14.05
N GLY A 188 -4.72 -1.27 -14.17
CA GLY A 188 -5.91 -0.73 -13.50
C GLY A 188 -5.67 -0.30 -12.05
N ALA A 189 -4.43 -0.19 -11.58
CA ALA A 189 -4.13 0.41 -10.29
C ALA A 189 -4.21 1.94 -10.37
N THR A 190 -4.71 2.58 -9.32
CA THR A 190 -4.61 4.03 -9.13
C THR A 190 -3.28 4.33 -8.49
N VAL A 191 -2.38 5.00 -9.20
CA VAL A 191 -1.06 5.36 -8.69
C VAL A 191 -0.90 6.88 -8.64
N THR A 192 -0.63 7.41 -7.45
CA THR A 192 -0.40 8.85 -7.22
C THR A 192 1.06 9.06 -6.87
N ALA A 193 1.79 9.82 -7.70
CA ALA A 193 3.20 10.15 -7.51
C ALA A 193 3.46 11.62 -7.89
N ASP A 194 4.62 12.15 -7.51
CA ASP A 194 4.96 13.55 -7.77
C ASP A 194 5.06 13.85 -9.27
N ALA A 195 4.59 15.05 -9.63
CA ALA A 195 4.75 15.61 -10.98
C ALA A 195 6.24 15.72 -11.38
N PHE A 196 6.55 15.48 -12.66
CA PHE A 196 7.86 15.78 -13.25
C PHE A 196 7.70 16.57 -14.53
N ALA A 197 8.69 17.44 -14.76
CA ALA A 197 8.90 18.09 -16.03
C ALA A 197 9.22 17.06 -17.13
N VAL A 198 8.52 17.18 -18.25
CA VAL A 198 8.76 16.41 -19.47
C VAL A 198 9.58 17.26 -20.42
N THR A 199 10.60 16.64 -21.01
CA THR A 199 11.43 17.25 -22.04
C THR A 199 11.03 16.74 -23.42
N PHE A 200 10.88 17.65 -24.37
CA PHE A 200 10.63 17.32 -25.77
C PHE A 200 11.93 17.44 -26.56
N ALA A 201 12.24 16.43 -27.36
CA ALA A 201 13.44 16.46 -28.20
C ALA A 201 13.28 17.44 -29.37
N ASP A 202 12.05 17.58 -29.87
CA ASP A 202 11.68 18.52 -30.92
C ASP A 202 11.03 19.76 -30.29
N SER A 203 11.64 20.92 -30.49
CA SER A 203 11.13 22.19 -29.96
C SER A 203 9.82 22.63 -30.62
N LEU A 204 9.55 22.22 -31.87
CA LEU A 204 8.32 22.56 -32.57
C LEU A 204 7.14 21.77 -31.99
N LEU A 205 7.37 20.49 -31.67
CA LEU A 205 6.40 19.69 -30.91
C LEU A 205 6.14 20.31 -29.53
N GLU A 206 7.19 20.74 -28.81
CA GLU A 206 7.00 21.44 -27.53
C GLU A 206 6.13 22.69 -27.69
N VAL A 207 6.40 23.52 -28.71
CA VAL A 207 5.62 24.75 -28.98
C VAL A 207 4.15 24.42 -29.25
N ALA A 208 3.87 23.39 -30.06
CA ALA A 208 2.52 22.97 -30.35
C ALA A 208 1.78 22.48 -29.09
N VAL A 209 2.44 21.66 -28.27
CA VAL A 209 1.88 21.17 -27.00
C VAL A 209 1.62 22.33 -26.04
N ARG A 210 2.53 23.30 -25.94
CA ARG A 210 2.32 24.54 -25.15
C ARG A 210 1.12 25.33 -25.63
N ALA A 211 0.94 25.45 -26.95
CA ALA A 211 -0.20 26.13 -27.53
C ALA A 211 -1.52 25.39 -27.20
N ALA A 212 -1.53 24.05 -27.30
CA ALA A 212 -2.67 23.22 -26.96
C ALA A 212 -3.07 23.34 -25.48
N LEU A 213 -2.10 23.45 -24.58
CA LEU A 213 -2.32 23.61 -23.14
C LEU A 213 -2.57 25.06 -22.71
N MET A 214 -2.45 26.03 -23.62
CA MET A 214 -2.44 27.46 -23.28
C MET A 214 -1.38 27.82 -22.22
N GLN A 215 -0.22 27.14 -22.25
CA GLN A 215 0.87 27.28 -21.29
C GLN A 215 2.19 27.69 -21.99
N PRO A 216 2.39 28.98 -22.28
CA PRO A 216 3.51 29.45 -23.09
C PRO A 216 4.87 29.39 -22.38
N THR A 217 4.89 29.28 -21.05
CA THR A 217 6.12 29.34 -20.23
C THR A 217 6.05 28.39 -19.04
N GLY A 218 7.20 28.13 -18.41
CA GLY A 218 7.32 27.21 -17.28
C GLY A 218 7.44 25.75 -17.72
N ASP A 219 7.64 24.87 -16.73
CA ASP A 219 7.80 23.43 -16.96
C ASP A 219 6.48 22.81 -17.42
N LEU A 220 6.54 21.98 -18.45
CA LEU A 220 5.43 21.11 -18.85
C LEU A 220 5.48 19.86 -17.99
N LEU A 221 4.53 19.70 -17.07
CA LEU A 221 4.49 18.54 -16.21
C LEU A 221 3.76 17.39 -16.91
N HIS A 222 4.15 16.14 -16.62
CA HIS A 222 3.49 14.98 -17.24
C HIS A 222 1.98 14.94 -16.96
N LEU A 223 1.52 15.49 -15.83
CA LEU A 223 0.10 15.58 -15.49
C LEU A 223 -0.65 16.54 -16.43
N ASP A 224 -0.02 17.64 -16.85
CA ASP A 224 -0.61 18.57 -17.81
C ASP A 224 -0.83 17.87 -19.16
N LEU A 225 0.16 17.05 -19.58
CA LEU A 225 0.10 16.28 -20.82
C LEU A 225 -1.01 15.22 -20.82
N GLU A 226 -1.34 14.64 -19.65
CA GLU A 226 -2.46 13.70 -19.52
C GLU A 226 -3.84 14.35 -19.82
N THR A 227 -3.92 15.69 -19.91
CA THR A 227 -5.17 16.41 -20.25
C THR A 227 -5.38 16.63 -21.75
N VAL A 228 -4.33 16.49 -22.57
CA VAL A 228 -4.42 16.73 -24.01
C VAL A 228 -5.17 15.59 -24.69
N THR A 229 -6.28 15.91 -25.36
CA THR A 229 -7.13 14.94 -26.07
C THR A 229 -7.05 15.06 -27.59
N THR A 230 -6.67 16.23 -28.10
CA THR A 230 -6.51 16.47 -29.54
C THR A 230 -5.25 17.29 -29.76
N LEU A 231 -4.47 16.94 -30.77
CA LEU A 231 -3.27 17.69 -31.15
C LEU A 231 -3.16 17.72 -32.67
N ASP A 232 -3.24 18.92 -33.24
CA ASP A 232 -3.01 19.17 -34.65
C ASP A 232 -1.64 19.83 -34.80
N VAL A 233 -0.74 19.14 -35.49
CA VAL A 233 0.62 19.60 -35.80
C VAL A 233 0.94 19.39 -37.28
N ALA A 234 -0.09 19.47 -38.14
CA ALA A 234 0.10 19.30 -39.58
C ALA A 234 1.00 20.41 -40.14
N ALA A 235 1.95 20.03 -41.00
CA ALA A 235 2.91 20.91 -41.66
C ALA A 235 3.84 21.70 -40.71
N ASP A 236 4.02 21.26 -39.46
CA ASP A 236 4.88 21.92 -38.47
C ASP A 236 6.36 21.54 -38.59
N SER A 237 6.75 20.73 -39.59
CA SER A 237 8.13 20.26 -39.79
C SER A 237 8.73 19.49 -38.60
N ILE A 238 7.88 18.82 -37.81
CA ILE A 238 8.29 17.98 -36.68
C ILE A 238 9.08 16.77 -37.19
N ALA A 239 10.17 16.43 -36.51
CA ALA A 239 11.01 15.28 -36.84
C ALA A 239 11.07 14.24 -35.71
N ASP A 240 10.92 14.66 -34.44
CA ASP A 240 11.01 13.78 -33.27
C ASP A 240 9.75 13.88 -32.39
N LEU A 241 9.15 12.73 -32.08
CA LEU A 241 7.93 12.63 -31.28
C LEU A 241 8.21 12.39 -29.78
N SER A 242 9.45 12.44 -29.32
CA SER A 242 9.80 12.22 -27.93
C SER A 242 9.13 13.25 -27.02
N GLY A 243 8.41 12.76 -26.02
CA GLY A 243 7.54 13.54 -25.14
C GLY A 243 6.06 13.27 -25.41
N ILE A 244 5.70 12.78 -26.62
CA ILE A 244 4.31 12.49 -26.96
C ILE A 244 3.74 11.32 -26.15
N GLU A 245 4.59 10.39 -25.70
CA GLU A 245 4.21 9.18 -24.96
C GLU A 245 3.48 9.45 -23.63
N PHE A 246 3.55 10.69 -23.12
CA PHE A 246 2.88 11.15 -21.91
C PHE A 246 1.45 11.70 -22.16
N MET A 247 1.06 11.99 -23.40
CA MET A 247 -0.28 12.47 -23.76
C MET A 247 -1.29 11.31 -23.87
N ARG A 248 -1.47 10.55 -22.79
CA ARG A 248 -2.25 9.29 -22.80
C ARG A 248 -3.75 9.44 -23.02
N SER A 249 -4.25 10.67 -22.90
CA SER A 249 -5.65 11.00 -23.19
C SER A 249 -5.88 11.39 -24.64
N LEU A 250 -4.84 11.40 -25.48
CA LEU A 250 -4.93 11.78 -26.89
C LEU A 250 -5.83 10.80 -27.66
N VAL A 251 -6.82 11.37 -28.34
CA VAL A 251 -7.84 10.68 -29.15
C VAL A 251 -7.61 10.97 -30.63
N GLU A 252 -7.23 12.20 -30.97
CA GLU A 252 -7.00 12.63 -32.35
C GLU A 252 -5.62 13.31 -32.46
N LEU A 253 -4.83 12.87 -33.44
CA LEU A 253 -3.49 13.37 -33.72
C LEU A 253 -3.29 13.54 -35.22
N ASP A 254 -3.05 14.77 -35.67
CA ASP A 254 -2.72 15.07 -37.07
C ASP A 254 -1.22 15.34 -37.19
N LEU A 255 -0.51 14.47 -37.91
CA LEU A 255 0.94 14.52 -38.16
C LEU A 255 1.26 14.78 -39.63
N ARG A 256 0.28 15.12 -40.48
CA ARG A 256 0.49 15.28 -41.92
C ARG A 256 1.58 16.31 -42.23
N ASP A 257 2.24 16.12 -43.36
CA ASP A 257 3.22 17.08 -43.89
C ASP A 257 4.39 17.41 -42.93
N ASN A 258 4.80 16.44 -42.09
CA ASN A 258 5.95 16.55 -41.19
C ASN A 258 7.19 15.77 -41.71
N GLN A 259 8.26 15.75 -40.91
CA GLN A 259 9.54 15.09 -41.20
C GLN A 259 9.76 13.84 -40.32
N ILE A 260 8.68 13.26 -39.81
CA ILE A 260 8.71 12.13 -38.88
C ILE A 260 9.14 10.85 -39.60
N THR A 261 10.18 10.21 -39.09
CA THR A 261 10.67 8.93 -39.61
C THR A 261 10.25 7.73 -38.78
N SER A 262 9.72 7.96 -37.56
CA SER A 262 9.27 6.89 -36.65
C SER A 262 8.08 7.34 -35.81
N ILE A 263 7.08 6.47 -35.74
CA ILE A 263 5.90 6.63 -34.88
C ILE A 263 5.94 5.72 -33.65
N SER A 264 7.10 5.12 -33.32
CA SER A 264 7.22 4.18 -32.20
C SER A 264 6.82 4.79 -30.85
N LYS A 265 6.92 6.12 -30.72
CA LYS A 265 6.52 6.87 -29.53
C LYS A 265 5.02 6.92 -29.29
N LEU A 266 4.20 6.54 -30.28
CA LEU A 266 2.74 6.49 -30.17
C LEU A 266 2.24 5.20 -29.50
N SER A 267 3.10 4.20 -29.24
CA SER A 267 2.67 2.87 -28.79
C SER A 267 1.98 2.86 -27.43
N SER A 268 2.22 3.87 -26.58
CA SER A 268 1.57 4.02 -25.27
C SER A 268 0.21 4.73 -25.33
N LEU A 269 -0.19 5.28 -26.48
CA LEU A 269 -1.38 6.11 -26.63
C LEU A 269 -2.62 5.24 -26.90
N GLN A 270 -3.05 4.50 -25.88
CA GLN A 270 -4.12 3.50 -25.99
C GLN A 270 -5.50 4.09 -26.35
N LYS A 271 -5.69 5.41 -26.18
CA LYS A 271 -6.95 6.10 -26.50
C LYS A 271 -6.95 6.73 -27.90
N LEU A 272 -5.85 6.66 -28.64
CA LEU A 272 -5.74 7.26 -29.96
C LEU A 272 -6.67 6.53 -30.95
N GLN A 273 -7.56 7.28 -31.59
CA GLN A 273 -8.58 6.77 -32.53
C GLN A 273 -8.37 7.31 -33.94
N VAL A 274 -7.90 8.55 -34.07
CA VAL A 274 -7.64 9.21 -35.35
C VAL A 274 -6.17 9.58 -35.42
N LEU A 275 -5.50 9.11 -36.47
CA LEU A 275 -4.10 9.40 -36.80
C LEU A 275 -4.02 9.73 -38.28
N ASP A 276 -3.78 11.01 -38.59
CA ASP A 276 -3.66 11.53 -39.96
C ASP A 276 -2.21 11.87 -40.33
#